data_AF-A0A7K2YS09-F1
#
_entry.id   AF-A0A7K2YS09-F1
#
_cell.length_a   1.000
_cell.length_b   1.000
_cell.length_c   1.000
_cell.angle_alpha   90.00
_cell.angle_beta   90.00
_cell.angle_gamma   90.00
#
_symmetry.space_group_name_H-M   'P 1'
#
loop_
_entity.id
_entity.type
_entity.pdbx_description
1 polymer ?
#
loop_
_entity_poly.entity_id
_entity_poly.type
_entity_poly.pdbx_seq_one_letter_code
_entity_poly.pdbx_strand_id
1 'polypeptide(L)'
;MTWFRDLRMGFGFAVTGGREGWTRTLLTAVGVGLGVALLLLTTAIPDALSAREKRDRGRDEISRSYQEPEAGAGTLLVAQTDTEYKKARIRGRIVRPEGPRAPVPPGLTQLPKPGEIVVSPALADLLGSGEGRLLKERFPYRTVGEIGDVGLIGPDELAYYAGSDTIVADSSSVHRISRFGNDIPSDPYGARLLLLVIVMFVALLTPVAVFIATAVRFGGERRDRRLAALRL
;
A
#
# COMPACT_ATOMS: atom_id res chain seq x y z
N MET A 1 11.79 48.52 -5.62
CA MET A 1 12.99 47.88 -6.20
C MET A 1 14.13 47.65 -5.18
N THR A 2 13.96 47.95 -3.90
CA THR A 2 14.97 47.75 -2.84
C THR A 2 15.20 46.28 -2.48
N TRP A 3 14.13 45.47 -2.48
CA TRP A 3 14.18 44.05 -2.10
C TRP A 3 15.08 43.18 -3.01
N PHE A 4 15.10 43.47 -4.31
CA PHE A 4 15.98 42.78 -5.27
C PHE A 4 17.46 43.09 -5.04
N ARG A 5 17.76 44.29 -4.51
CA ARG A 5 19.13 44.74 -4.25
C ARG A 5 19.68 44.08 -2.99
N ASP A 6 18.83 43.87 -1.99
CA ASP A 6 19.20 43.20 -0.75
C ASP A 6 19.39 41.68 -0.95
N LEU A 7 18.54 41.04 -1.78
CA LEU A 7 18.74 39.65 -2.21
C LEU A 7 20.04 39.47 -3.02
N ARG A 8 20.35 40.42 -3.91
CA ARG A 8 21.58 40.38 -4.71
C ARG A 8 22.84 40.59 -3.86
N MET A 9 22.79 41.44 -2.83
CA MET A 9 23.90 41.59 -1.88
C MET A 9 24.07 40.36 -0.98
N GLY A 10 22.96 39.77 -0.50
CA GLY A 10 22.99 38.52 0.26
C GLY A 10 23.54 37.34 -0.55
N PHE A 11 23.16 37.24 -1.83
CA PHE A 11 23.71 36.25 -2.78
C PHE A 11 25.20 36.51 -3.06
N GLY A 12 25.60 37.78 -3.17
CA GLY A 12 27.01 38.17 -3.34
C GLY A 12 27.89 37.67 -2.20
N PHE A 13 27.49 37.86 -0.95
CA PHE A 13 28.26 37.37 0.21
C PHE A 13 28.29 35.84 0.34
N ALA A 14 27.26 35.14 -0.16
CA ALA A 14 27.25 33.68 -0.21
C ALA A 14 28.19 33.12 -1.30
N VAL A 15 28.43 33.87 -2.38
CA VAL A 15 29.22 33.43 -3.54
C VAL A 15 30.68 33.88 -3.46
N THR A 16 31.00 34.99 -2.79
CA THR A 16 32.39 35.52 -2.71
C THR A 16 33.20 34.98 -1.51
N GLY A 17 32.64 34.08 -0.70
CA GLY A 17 33.26 33.48 0.48
C GLY A 17 34.26 32.35 0.20
N GLY A 18 35.16 32.48 -0.78
CA GLY A 18 36.24 31.52 -1.06
C GLY A 18 35.80 30.08 -1.41
N ARG A 19 36.77 29.22 -1.80
CA ARG A 19 36.51 27.80 -2.13
C ARG A 19 35.87 27.03 -0.96
N GLU A 20 36.16 27.44 0.26
CA GLU A 20 35.69 26.80 1.50
C GLU A 20 34.23 27.16 1.85
N GLY A 21 33.75 28.34 1.46
CA GLY A 21 32.34 28.72 1.61
C GLY A 21 31.45 28.00 0.60
N TRP A 22 31.94 27.80 -0.62
CA TRP A 22 31.21 27.11 -1.68
C TRP A 22 31.01 25.61 -1.39
N THR A 23 32.04 24.93 -0.86
CA THR A 23 31.92 23.51 -0.46
C THR A 23 30.90 23.32 0.65
N ARG A 24 30.88 24.22 1.64
CA ARG A 24 29.89 24.19 2.73
C ARG A 24 28.46 24.39 2.22
N THR A 25 28.24 25.37 1.35
CA THR A 25 26.91 25.64 0.78
C THR A 25 26.43 24.49 -0.11
N LEU A 26 27.33 23.90 -0.90
CA LEU A 26 27.04 22.74 -1.74
C LEU A 26 26.68 21.51 -0.89
N LEU A 27 27.44 21.24 0.18
CA LEU A 27 27.16 20.14 1.10
C LEU A 27 25.80 20.30 1.80
N THR A 28 25.43 21.51 2.23
CA THR A 28 24.10 21.76 2.82
C THR A 28 22.98 21.66 1.80
N ALA A 29 23.17 22.15 0.57
CA ALA A 29 22.17 22.06 -0.48
C ALA A 29 21.89 20.60 -0.87
N VAL A 30 22.94 19.78 -0.98
CA VAL A 30 22.81 18.34 -1.26
C VAL A 30 22.13 17.60 -0.10
N GLY A 31 22.51 17.90 1.15
CA GLY A 31 21.89 17.29 2.33
C GLY A 31 20.38 17.62 2.44
N VAL A 32 20.00 18.88 2.23
CA VAL A 32 18.60 19.30 2.23
C VAL A 32 17.84 18.68 1.05
N GLY A 33 18.43 18.66 -0.15
CA GLY A 33 17.82 18.08 -1.34
C GLY A 33 17.53 16.58 -1.18
N LEU A 34 18.47 15.82 -0.63
CA LEU A 34 18.28 14.39 -0.35
C LEU A 34 17.20 14.15 0.72
N GLY A 35 17.14 14.98 1.76
CA GLY A 35 16.10 14.91 2.79
C GLY A 35 14.69 15.18 2.24
N VAL A 36 14.55 16.22 1.41
CA VAL A 36 13.28 16.54 0.74
C VAL A 36 12.87 15.44 -0.25
N ALA A 37 13.81 14.90 -1.03
CA ALA A 37 13.52 13.81 -1.97
C ALA A 37 13.03 12.54 -1.25
N LEU A 38 13.64 12.21 -0.11
CA LEU A 38 13.19 11.10 0.74
C LEU A 38 11.80 11.34 1.35
N LEU A 39 11.52 12.57 1.83
CA LEU A 39 10.19 12.95 2.31
C LEU A 39 9.13 12.82 1.22
N LEU A 40 9.40 13.36 0.03
CA LEU A 40 8.48 13.25 -1.12
C LEU A 40 8.24 11.80 -1.52
N LEU A 41 9.28 10.96 -1.56
CA LEU A 41 9.12 9.54 -1.87
C LEU A 41 8.28 8.82 -0.80
N THR A 42 8.49 9.14 0.47
CA THR A 42 7.73 8.57 1.59
C THR A 42 6.27 9.01 1.58
N THR A 43 5.97 10.26 1.20
CA THR A 43 4.61 10.81 1.13
C THR A 43 3.87 10.42 -0.15
N ALA A 44 4.56 10.20 -1.27
CA ALA A 44 3.92 9.86 -2.54
C ALA A 44 3.46 8.39 -2.65
N ILE A 45 4.13 7.47 -1.95
CA ILE A 45 3.83 6.04 -2.00
C ILE A 45 2.44 5.70 -1.40
N PRO A 46 2.03 6.22 -0.23
CA PRO A 46 0.74 5.91 0.39
C PRO A 46 -0.49 6.33 -0.44
N ASP A 47 -0.42 7.48 -1.13
CA ASP A 47 -1.58 8.07 -1.82
C ASP A 47 -1.91 7.35 -3.14
N ALA A 48 -0.91 6.78 -3.82
CA ALA A 48 -1.14 6.00 -5.04
C ALA A 48 -1.81 4.64 -4.77
N LEU A 49 -1.69 4.12 -3.54
CA LEU A 49 -2.21 2.81 -3.13
C LEU A 49 -3.64 2.86 -2.55
N SER A 50 -4.09 4.03 -2.09
CA SER A 50 -5.28 4.13 -1.21
C SER A 50 -6.62 3.90 -1.92
N ALA A 51 -6.75 4.22 -3.20
CA ALA A 51 -7.97 3.94 -3.98
C ALA A 51 -8.10 2.44 -4.36
N ARG A 52 -6.97 1.75 -4.51
CA ARG A 52 -6.90 0.31 -4.78
C ARG A 52 -7.16 -0.49 -3.50
N GLU A 53 -6.55 -0.07 -2.40
CA GLU A 53 -6.77 -0.69 -1.09
C GLU A 53 -8.21 -0.57 -0.58
N LYS A 54 -8.94 0.53 -0.84
CA LYS A 54 -10.34 0.64 -0.40
C LYS A 54 -11.25 -0.43 -1.03
N ARG A 55 -11.01 -0.76 -2.30
CA ARG A 55 -11.75 -1.83 -3.01
C ARG A 55 -11.28 -3.22 -2.62
N ASP A 56 -9.98 -3.38 -2.34
CA ASP A 56 -9.40 -4.63 -1.82
C ASP A 56 -9.89 -4.95 -0.39
N ARG A 57 -10.01 -3.94 0.48
CA ARG A 57 -10.53 -4.07 1.85
C ARG A 57 -12.02 -4.38 1.92
N GLY A 58 -12.81 -4.00 0.90
CA GLY A 58 -14.26 -4.26 0.86
C GLY A 58 -14.62 -5.72 0.53
N ARG A 59 -13.69 -6.45 -0.10
CA ARG A 59 -13.83 -7.84 -0.53
C ARG A 59 -13.01 -8.83 0.31
N ASP A 60 -12.22 -8.32 1.25
CA ASP A 60 -11.38 -9.15 2.11
C ASP A 60 -12.27 -10.08 2.92
N GLU A 61 -11.98 -11.37 2.79
CA GLU A 61 -12.57 -12.42 3.61
C GLU A 61 -11.71 -12.48 4.88
N ILE A 62 -12.14 -11.76 5.92
CA ILE A 62 -11.43 -11.78 7.19
C ILE A 62 -11.52 -13.19 7.77
N SER A 63 -10.42 -13.91 7.71
CA SER A 63 -10.20 -15.17 8.45
C SER A 63 -9.13 -15.04 9.52
N ARG A 64 -8.72 -13.80 9.83
CA ARG A 64 -7.77 -13.51 10.92
C ARG A 64 -8.44 -12.95 12.17
N SER A 65 -9.73 -13.20 12.35
CA SER A 65 -10.29 -13.11 13.69
C SER A 65 -9.77 -14.32 14.47
N TYR A 66 -9.20 -14.12 15.65
CA TYR A 66 -8.61 -15.18 16.48
C TYR A 66 -9.60 -16.29 16.90
N GLN A 67 -10.87 -16.15 16.55
CA GLN A 67 -11.92 -17.16 16.62
C GLN A 67 -12.71 -17.16 15.31
N GLU A 68 -12.72 -18.30 14.61
CA GLU A 68 -13.68 -18.53 13.54
C GLU A 68 -15.10 -18.47 14.11
N PRO A 69 -16.07 -17.88 13.39
CA PRO A 69 -17.47 -17.96 13.78
C PRO A 69 -17.90 -19.42 13.96
N GLU A 70 -18.83 -19.69 14.88
CA GLU A 70 -19.50 -21.00 14.90
C GLU A 70 -20.37 -21.17 13.65
N ALA A 71 -20.50 -22.40 13.16
CA ALA A 71 -21.33 -22.70 12.01
C ALA A 71 -22.80 -22.33 12.31
N GLY A 72 -23.42 -21.57 11.40
CA GLY A 72 -24.80 -21.12 11.62
C GLY A 72 -25.47 -20.59 10.36
N ALA A 73 -26.74 -20.19 10.52
CA ALA A 73 -27.57 -19.79 9.39
C ALA A 73 -27.05 -18.55 8.62
N GLY A 74 -26.13 -17.78 9.22
CA GLY A 74 -25.52 -16.57 8.66
C GLY A 74 -24.05 -16.72 8.30
N THR A 75 -23.54 -17.94 8.16
CA THR A 75 -22.12 -18.17 7.85
C THR A 75 -21.91 -18.69 6.43
N LEU A 76 -20.75 -18.36 5.89
CA LEU A 76 -20.29 -18.76 4.57
C LEU A 76 -18.90 -19.36 4.70
N LEU A 77 -18.69 -20.53 4.11
CA LEU A 77 -17.34 -21.05 3.89
C LEU A 77 -16.80 -20.53 2.58
N VAL A 78 -15.56 -20.08 2.62
CA VAL A 78 -14.84 -19.55 1.46
C VAL A 78 -13.50 -20.23 1.35
N ALA A 79 -13.23 -20.84 0.20
CA ALA A 79 -11.94 -21.40 -0.17
C ALA A 79 -11.20 -20.46 -1.13
N GLN A 80 -9.93 -20.18 -0.85
CA GLN A 80 -9.08 -19.44 -1.77
C GLN A 80 -8.50 -20.38 -2.85
N THR A 81 -8.74 -20.04 -4.12
CA THR A 81 -8.29 -20.81 -5.29
C THR A 81 -7.74 -19.86 -6.37
N ASP A 82 -6.89 -18.94 -5.92
CA ASP A 82 -6.17 -18.04 -6.81
C ASP A 82 -5.30 -18.84 -7.78
N THR A 83 -5.28 -18.43 -9.03
CA THR A 83 -4.45 -19.05 -10.05
C THR A 83 -3.84 -18.00 -10.97
N GLU A 84 -2.96 -18.44 -11.86
CA GLU A 84 -2.33 -17.60 -12.86
C GLU A 84 -2.55 -18.20 -14.24
N TYR A 85 -2.79 -17.32 -15.21
CA TYR A 85 -2.91 -17.68 -16.62
C TYR A 85 -2.14 -16.67 -17.46
N LYS A 86 -1.10 -17.11 -18.17
CA LYS A 86 -0.28 -16.26 -19.05
C LYS A 86 0.20 -14.94 -18.38
N LYS A 87 0.67 -15.01 -17.13
CA LYS A 87 1.10 -13.85 -16.31
C LYS A 87 -0.03 -12.96 -15.78
N ALA A 88 -1.29 -13.27 -16.09
CA ALA A 88 -2.45 -12.63 -15.48
C ALA A 88 -2.90 -13.42 -14.25
N ARG A 89 -2.94 -12.76 -13.09
CA ARG A 89 -3.46 -13.34 -11.86
C ARG A 89 -4.98 -13.38 -11.92
N ILE A 90 -5.55 -14.52 -11.55
CA ILE A 90 -7.00 -14.74 -11.45
C ILE A 90 -7.34 -14.96 -9.98
N ARG A 91 -8.15 -14.06 -9.40
CA ARG A 91 -8.65 -14.20 -8.03
C ARG A 91 -9.81 -15.19 -8.02
N GLY A 92 -9.64 -16.31 -7.33
CA GLY A 92 -10.63 -17.38 -7.32
C GLY A 92 -11.17 -17.64 -5.93
N ARG A 93 -12.51 -17.72 -5.80
CA ARG A 93 -13.17 -18.05 -4.54
C ARG A 93 -14.21 -19.14 -4.74
N ILE A 94 -14.08 -20.22 -3.99
CA ILE A 94 -15.13 -21.25 -3.90
C ILE A 94 -15.95 -20.94 -2.66
N VAL A 95 -17.27 -20.87 -2.82
CA VAL A 95 -18.18 -20.44 -1.75
C VAL A 95 -19.20 -21.54 -1.46
N ARG A 96 -19.45 -21.79 -0.17
CA ARG A 96 -20.50 -22.70 0.30
C ARG A 96 -21.30 -22.04 1.43
N PRO A 97 -22.56 -21.64 1.20
CA PRO A 97 -23.41 -21.12 2.25
C PRO A 97 -23.72 -22.22 3.27
N GLU A 98 -23.54 -21.94 4.57
CA GLU A 98 -23.95 -22.84 5.65
C GLU A 98 -25.40 -22.58 6.09
N GLY A 99 -26.05 -21.54 5.55
CA GLY A 99 -27.47 -21.30 5.72
C GLY A 99 -28.04 -20.17 4.87
N PRO A 100 -29.35 -19.89 5.01
CA PRO A 100 -30.08 -18.98 4.12
C PRO A 100 -29.74 -17.50 4.30
N ARG A 101 -29.06 -17.13 5.40
CA ARG A 101 -28.60 -15.76 5.67
C ARG A 101 -27.09 -15.60 5.43
N ALA A 102 -26.47 -16.52 4.70
CA ALA A 102 -25.07 -16.41 4.35
C ALA A 102 -24.79 -15.08 3.64
N PRO A 103 -23.69 -14.39 3.98
CA PRO A 103 -23.34 -13.12 3.35
C PRO A 103 -23.09 -13.29 1.85
N VAL A 104 -23.46 -12.28 1.06
CA VAL A 104 -23.23 -12.24 -0.39
C VAL A 104 -22.06 -11.30 -0.69
N PRO A 105 -21.09 -11.68 -1.53
CA PRO A 105 -19.99 -10.81 -1.92
C PRO A 105 -20.49 -9.52 -2.58
N PRO A 106 -19.81 -8.37 -2.38
CA PRO A 106 -20.10 -7.17 -3.15
C PRO A 106 -20.06 -7.45 -4.67
N GLY A 107 -21.01 -6.88 -5.41
CA GLY A 107 -21.14 -7.11 -6.85
C GLY A 107 -21.90 -8.37 -7.25
N LEU A 108 -22.32 -9.22 -6.29
CA LEU A 108 -23.23 -10.34 -6.53
C LEU A 108 -24.62 -10.04 -5.96
N THR A 109 -25.67 -10.42 -6.69
CA THR A 109 -27.06 -10.38 -6.18
C THR A 109 -27.37 -11.60 -5.31
N GLN A 110 -26.76 -12.75 -5.63
CA GLN A 110 -26.96 -14.01 -4.93
C GLN A 110 -25.68 -14.86 -5.04
N LEU A 111 -25.50 -15.80 -4.12
CA LEU A 111 -24.41 -16.77 -4.19
C LEU A 111 -24.64 -17.79 -5.33
N PRO A 112 -23.59 -18.16 -6.09
CA PRO A 112 -23.68 -19.23 -7.08
C PRO A 112 -24.02 -20.57 -6.41
N LYS A 113 -24.85 -21.38 -7.05
CA LYS A 113 -25.15 -22.75 -6.59
C LYS A 113 -23.97 -23.69 -6.88
N PRO A 114 -23.92 -24.88 -6.26
CA PRO A 114 -22.93 -25.90 -6.60
C PRO A 114 -22.86 -26.14 -8.12
N GLY A 115 -21.65 -26.06 -8.69
CA GLY A 115 -21.43 -26.21 -10.12
C GLY A 115 -21.67 -24.94 -10.96
N GLU A 116 -22.10 -23.84 -10.35
CA GLU A 116 -22.24 -22.53 -10.99
C GLU A 116 -21.04 -21.63 -10.70
N ILE A 117 -20.77 -20.71 -11.63
CA ILE A 117 -19.73 -19.69 -11.49
C ILE A 117 -20.26 -18.32 -11.89
N VAL A 118 -19.85 -17.30 -11.14
CA VAL A 118 -20.00 -15.89 -11.48
C VAL A 118 -18.60 -15.34 -11.72
N VAL A 119 -18.38 -14.68 -12.86
CA VAL A 119 -17.05 -14.23 -13.31
C VAL A 119 -17.01 -12.73 -13.48
N SER A 120 -15.85 -12.08 -13.41
CA SER A 120 -15.74 -10.68 -13.82
C SER A 120 -15.96 -10.53 -15.34
N PRO A 121 -16.40 -9.35 -15.82
CA PRO A 121 -16.56 -9.09 -17.25
C PRO A 121 -15.28 -9.41 -18.05
N ALA A 122 -14.12 -8.96 -17.57
CA ALA A 122 -12.84 -9.26 -18.21
C ALA A 122 -12.49 -10.75 -18.24
N LEU A 123 -12.91 -11.53 -17.22
CA LEU A 123 -12.74 -12.98 -17.25
C LEU A 123 -13.74 -13.66 -18.18
N ALA A 124 -14.97 -13.16 -18.28
CA ALA A 124 -15.95 -13.63 -19.26
C ALA A 124 -15.42 -13.47 -20.69
N ASP A 125 -14.90 -12.28 -21.01
CA ASP A 125 -14.27 -11.98 -22.30
C ASP A 125 -13.08 -12.91 -22.57
N LEU A 126 -12.20 -13.10 -21.58
CA LEU A 126 -11.06 -13.99 -21.71
C LEU A 126 -11.50 -15.44 -22.00
N LEU A 127 -12.49 -15.96 -21.26
CA LEU A 127 -13.01 -17.32 -21.43
C LEU A 127 -13.78 -17.49 -22.76
N GLY A 128 -14.37 -16.41 -23.29
CA GLY A 128 -15.02 -16.37 -24.60
C GLY A 128 -14.03 -16.24 -25.77
N SER A 129 -12.84 -15.71 -25.51
CA SER A 129 -11.79 -15.54 -26.52
C SER A 129 -11.11 -16.86 -26.91
N GLY A 130 -10.52 -16.91 -28.11
CA GLY A 130 -9.67 -18.03 -28.52
C GLY A 130 -8.44 -18.22 -27.62
N GLU A 131 -7.99 -17.16 -26.97
CA GLU A 131 -6.86 -17.20 -26.04
C GLU A 131 -7.16 -17.91 -24.73
N GLY A 132 -8.41 -17.90 -24.27
CA GLY A 132 -8.84 -18.52 -23.02
C GLY A 132 -9.36 -19.95 -23.18
N ARG A 133 -9.26 -20.56 -24.37
CA ARG A 133 -9.77 -21.93 -24.62
C ARG A 133 -9.22 -22.97 -23.62
N LEU A 134 -7.91 -22.95 -23.37
CA LEU A 134 -7.27 -23.83 -22.37
C LEU A 134 -7.68 -23.47 -20.94
N LEU A 135 -7.97 -22.19 -20.68
CA LEU A 135 -8.44 -21.76 -19.37
C LEU A 135 -9.86 -22.30 -19.14
N LYS A 136 -10.74 -22.23 -20.14
CA LYS A 136 -12.12 -22.73 -20.08
C LYS A 136 -12.22 -24.21 -19.73
N GLU A 137 -11.29 -25.03 -20.22
CA GLU A 137 -11.20 -26.46 -19.87
C GLU A 137 -10.93 -26.69 -18.37
N ARG A 138 -10.30 -25.72 -17.69
CA ARG A 138 -10.04 -25.78 -16.24
C ARG A 138 -11.22 -25.33 -15.38
N PHE A 139 -12.26 -24.76 -15.99
CA PHE A 139 -13.46 -24.27 -15.31
C PHE A 139 -14.67 -25.14 -15.68
N PRO A 140 -14.87 -26.29 -15.01
CA PRO A 140 -16.01 -27.18 -15.26
C PRO A 140 -17.29 -26.63 -14.59
N TYR A 141 -17.56 -25.34 -14.73
CA TYR A 141 -18.68 -24.64 -14.09
C TYR A 141 -19.59 -24.00 -15.14
N ARG A 142 -20.88 -23.89 -14.83
CA ARG A 142 -21.83 -23.13 -15.63
C ARG A 142 -21.77 -21.66 -15.24
N THR A 143 -21.39 -20.78 -16.17
CA THR A 143 -21.46 -19.33 -15.96
C THR A 143 -22.91 -18.88 -15.84
N VAL A 144 -23.28 -18.25 -14.72
CA VAL A 144 -24.65 -17.79 -14.44
C VAL A 144 -24.78 -16.27 -14.32
N GLY A 145 -23.67 -15.54 -14.37
CA GLY A 145 -23.68 -14.09 -14.33
C GLY A 145 -22.28 -13.51 -14.24
N GLU A 146 -22.25 -12.18 -14.14
CA GLU A 146 -21.03 -11.40 -13.99
C GLU A 146 -20.96 -10.67 -12.65
N ILE A 147 -19.75 -10.46 -12.16
CA ILE A 147 -19.48 -9.66 -10.95
C ILE A 147 -19.66 -8.18 -11.32
N GLY A 148 -20.58 -7.48 -10.65
CA GLY A 148 -20.75 -6.05 -10.85
C GLY A 148 -19.56 -5.22 -10.36
N ASP A 149 -19.41 -4.01 -10.89
CA ASP A 149 -18.25 -3.11 -10.68
C ASP A 149 -17.87 -2.89 -9.21
N VAL A 150 -18.86 -2.84 -8.31
CA VAL A 150 -18.65 -2.65 -6.87
C VAL A 150 -17.84 -3.80 -6.25
N GLY A 151 -17.90 -5.00 -6.84
CA GLY A 151 -17.13 -6.18 -6.45
C GLY A 151 -15.72 -6.22 -7.02
N LEU A 152 -15.34 -5.28 -7.91
CA LEU A 152 -14.10 -5.30 -8.69
C LEU A 152 -13.13 -4.16 -8.30
N ILE A 153 -11.82 -4.42 -8.30
CA ILE A 153 -10.73 -3.45 -8.05
C ILE A 153 -10.54 -2.59 -9.30
N GLY A 154 -10.91 -3.11 -10.47
CA GLY A 154 -10.84 -2.41 -11.74
C GLY A 154 -11.56 -3.20 -12.82
N PRO A 155 -11.82 -2.56 -13.98
CA PRO A 155 -12.54 -3.19 -15.09
C PRO A 155 -11.79 -4.41 -15.65
N ASP A 156 -10.45 -4.39 -15.66
CA ASP A 156 -9.61 -5.47 -16.21
C ASP A 156 -9.32 -6.59 -15.21
N GLU A 157 -9.98 -6.60 -14.04
CA GLU A 157 -9.72 -7.62 -13.04
C GLU A 157 -10.27 -8.98 -13.49
N LEU A 158 -9.44 -10.02 -13.37
CA LEU A 158 -9.86 -11.41 -13.55
C LEU A 158 -10.25 -12.03 -12.20
N ALA A 159 -11.54 -12.19 -11.96
CA ALA A 159 -12.05 -12.73 -10.70
C ALA A 159 -13.23 -13.68 -10.91
N TYR A 160 -13.40 -14.66 -10.02
CA TYR A 160 -14.57 -15.52 -10.02
C TYR A 160 -15.00 -15.97 -8.62
N TYR A 161 -16.31 -16.23 -8.50
CA TYR A 161 -16.94 -16.93 -7.39
C TYR A 161 -17.60 -18.21 -7.92
N ALA A 162 -17.19 -19.37 -7.42
CA ALA A 162 -17.76 -20.67 -7.79
C ALA A 162 -18.50 -21.29 -6.61
N GLY A 163 -19.71 -21.80 -6.84
CA GLY A 163 -20.47 -22.48 -5.80
C GLY A 163 -19.99 -23.92 -5.60
N SER A 164 -19.89 -24.36 -4.36
CA SER A 164 -19.58 -25.75 -4.00
C SER A 164 -20.40 -26.22 -2.81
N ASP A 165 -20.66 -27.52 -2.75
CA ASP A 165 -21.22 -28.25 -1.61
C ASP A 165 -20.16 -29.05 -0.83
N THR A 166 -18.97 -29.26 -1.41
CA THR A 166 -17.95 -30.18 -0.90
C THR A 166 -16.92 -29.55 0.03
N ILE A 167 -16.74 -28.22 0.01
CA ILE A 167 -15.67 -27.57 0.81
C ILE A 167 -15.98 -27.58 2.31
N VAL A 168 -15.05 -27.99 3.17
CA VAL A 168 -15.25 -28.06 4.62
C VAL A 168 -14.25 -27.17 5.34
N ALA A 169 -14.64 -26.59 6.48
CA ALA A 169 -13.82 -25.65 7.26
C ALA A 169 -12.51 -26.23 7.82
N ASP A 170 -12.31 -27.55 7.75
CA ASP A 170 -11.14 -28.24 8.32
C ASP A 170 -9.91 -28.22 7.40
N SER A 171 -10.04 -27.69 6.17
CA SER A 171 -8.89 -27.52 5.28
C SER A 171 -8.23 -26.16 5.49
N SER A 172 -6.89 -26.13 5.49
CA SER A 172 -6.08 -24.92 5.73
C SER A 172 -6.31 -23.75 4.76
N SER A 173 -7.03 -23.98 3.66
CA SER A 173 -7.37 -23.00 2.63
C SER A 173 -8.84 -22.59 2.62
N VAL A 174 -9.66 -23.15 3.51
CA VAL A 174 -11.08 -22.82 3.68
C VAL A 174 -11.25 -22.11 5.00
N HIS A 175 -11.99 -21.02 4.98
CA HIS A 175 -12.30 -20.28 6.19
C HIS A 175 -13.77 -19.93 6.26
N ARG A 176 -14.26 -19.76 7.48
CA ARG A 176 -15.63 -19.33 7.74
C ARG A 176 -15.70 -17.82 7.97
N ILE A 177 -16.67 -17.18 7.31
CA ILE A 177 -16.99 -15.77 7.50
C ILE A 177 -18.47 -15.58 7.80
N SER A 178 -18.80 -14.51 8.50
CA SER A 178 -20.19 -14.09 8.78
C SER A 178 -20.57 -12.78 8.05
N ARG A 179 -19.59 -12.06 7.51
CA ARG A 179 -19.79 -10.81 6.74
C ARG A 179 -18.63 -10.54 5.78
N PHE A 180 -18.90 -9.77 4.73
CA PHE A 180 -17.87 -9.16 3.86
C PHE A 180 -17.58 -7.72 4.33
N GLY A 181 -16.34 -7.27 4.10
CA GLY A 181 -15.88 -5.92 4.41
C GLY A 181 -15.09 -5.80 5.71
N ASN A 182 -14.06 -4.96 5.70
CA ASN A 182 -13.16 -4.72 6.81
C ASN A 182 -13.63 -3.57 7.72
N ASP A 183 -14.13 -3.89 8.93
CA ASP A 183 -14.14 -2.94 10.08
C ASP A 183 -12.89 -3.12 10.97
N ILE A 184 -11.97 -4.01 10.60
CA ILE A 184 -10.76 -4.27 11.39
C ILE A 184 -9.69 -3.24 11.02
N PRO A 185 -9.16 -2.45 11.98
CA PRO A 185 -7.97 -1.64 11.74
C PRO A 185 -6.83 -2.59 11.37
N SER A 186 -6.50 -2.65 10.09
CA SER A 186 -5.39 -3.44 9.57
C SER A 186 -4.09 -2.79 10.05
N ASP A 187 -3.46 -3.30 11.12
CA ASP A 187 -2.05 -2.95 11.31
C ASP A 187 -1.09 -3.98 11.95
N PRO A 188 -0.66 -5.02 11.22
CA PRO A 188 0.55 -5.79 11.57
C PRO A 188 1.85 -5.19 10.99
N TYR A 189 1.76 -4.24 10.04
CA TYR A 189 2.90 -3.75 9.25
C TYR A 189 3.22 -2.28 9.48
N GLY A 190 2.24 -1.45 9.78
CA GLY A 190 2.38 -0.02 10.07
C GLY A 190 3.08 0.25 11.39
N ALA A 191 3.00 -0.62 12.40
CA ALA A 191 3.90 -0.51 13.57
C ALA A 191 5.38 -0.67 13.17
N ARG A 192 5.69 -1.62 12.27
CA ARG A 192 7.06 -1.81 11.74
C ARG A 192 7.48 -0.68 10.79
N LEU A 193 6.58 -0.22 9.93
CA LEU A 193 6.81 0.88 8.99
C LEU A 193 6.98 2.21 9.73
N LEU A 194 6.17 2.48 10.74
CA LEU A 194 6.24 3.66 11.61
C LEU A 194 7.53 3.64 12.43
N LEU A 195 7.96 2.47 12.92
CA LEU A 195 9.27 2.33 13.57
C LEU A 195 10.41 2.60 12.59
N LEU A 196 10.32 2.09 11.35
CA LEU A 196 11.30 2.37 10.30
C LEU A 196 11.36 3.86 9.93
N VAL A 197 10.20 4.52 9.85
CA VAL A 197 10.08 5.97 9.61
C VAL A 197 10.67 6.76 10.77
N ILE A 198 10.40 6.40 12.02
CA ILE A 198 11.00 7.05 13.20
C ILE A 198 12.52 6.89 13.18
N VAL A 199 13.03 5.67 12.95
CA VAL A 199 14.47 5.39 12.86
C VAL A 199 15.11 6.22 11.74
N MET A 200 14.45 6.32 10.60
CA MET A 200 14.89 7.14 9.47
C MET A 200 14.92 8.63 9.84
N PHE A 201 13.89 9.16 10.51
CA PHE A 201 13.86 10.55 11.00
C PHE A 201 14.99 10.83 11.99
N VAL A 202 15.23 9.92 12.95
CA VAL A 202 16.33 10.05 13.93
C VAL A 202 17.68 10.00 13.22
N ALA A 203 17.86 9.08 12.26
CA ALA A 203 19.06 8.97 11.46
C ALA A 203 19.30 10.22 10.58
N LEU A 204 18.25 10.88 10.11
CA LEU A 204 18.31 12.14 9.36
C LEU A 204 18.58 13.37 10.25
N LEU A 205 18.08 13.40 11.48
CA LEU A 205 18.28 14.49 12.43
C LEU A 205 19.69 14.49 13.05
N THR A 206 20.28 13.31 13.24
CA THR A 206 21.60 13.17 13.88
C THR A 206 22.72 13.95 13.16
N PRO A 207 22.90 13.83 11.82
CA PRO A 207 23.89 14.60 11.08
C PRO A 207 23.66 16.11 11.15
N VAL A 208 22.40 16.56 11.14
CA VAL A 208 22.03 17.98 11.26
C VAL A 208 22.46 18.53 12.62
N ALA A 209 22.20 17.80 13.71
CA ALA A 209 22.64 18.17 15.04
C ALA A 209 24.17 18.25 15.17
N VAL A 210 24.89 17.29 14.59
CA VAL A 210 26.37 17.30 14.53
C VAL A 210 26.90 18.49 13.74
N PHE A 211 26.25 18.83 12.62
CA PHE A 211 26.61 20.00 11.81
C PHE A 211 26.39 21.32 12.55
N ILE A 212 25.28 21.44 13.29
CA ILE A 212 25.00 22.62 14.12
C ILE A 212 26.02 22.71 15.24
N ALA A 213 26.30 21.61 15.95
CA ALA A 213 27.26 21.59 17.05
C ALA A 213 28.67 21.98 16.60
N THR A 214 29.12 21.46 15.45
CA THR A 214 30.41 21.82 14.86
C THR A 214 30.43 23.29 14.42
N ALA A 215 29.39 23.78 13.74
CA ALA A 215 29.28 25.18 13.34
C ALA A 215 29.31 26.16 14.53
N VAL A 216 28.67 25.82 15.64
CA VAL A 216 28.69 26.64 16.88
C VAL A 216 30.09 26.63 17.50
N ARG A 217 30.78 25.49 17.52
CA ARG A 217 32.14 25.37 18.08
C ARG A 217 33.17 26.20 17.32
N PHE A 218 33.11 26.21 15.99
CA PHE A 218 33.98 27.06 15.16
C PHE A 218 33.61 28.56 15.22
N GLY A 219 32.39 28.90 15.64
CA GLY A 219 31.97 30.28 15.89
C GLY A 219 32.61 30.90 17.15
N GLY A 220 32.94 30.08 18.16
CA GLY A 220 33.55 30.53 19.42
C GLY A 220 35.00 30.96 19.27
N GLU A 221 35.81 30.21 18.50
CA GLU A 221 37.26 30.44 18.37
C GLU A 221 37.63 31.78 17.69
N ARG A 222 36.71 32.36 16.92
CA ARG A 222 36.91 33.70 16.30
C ARG A 222 36.75 34.87 17.27
N ARG A 223 36.04 34.69 18.41
CA ARG A 223 35.91 35.75 19.43
C ARG A 223 37.19 35.90 20.24
N ASP A 224 37.87 34.81 20.58
CA ASP A 224 39.08 34.86 21.41
C ASP A 224 40.29 35.46 20.68
N ARG A 225 40.42 35.23 19.36
CA ARG A 225 41.49 35.85 18.56
C ARG A 225 41.35 37.37 18.43
N ARG A 226 40.13 37.92 18.49
CA ARG A 226 39.92 39.38 18.45
C ARG A 226 40.29 40.07 19.77
N LEU A 227 40.21 39.37 20.91
CA LEU A 227 40.59 39.93 22.21
C LEU A 227 42.11 39.86 22.48
N ALA A 228 42.80 38.88 21.90
CA ALA A 228 44.26 38.80 22.00
C ALA A 228 44.98 39.93 21.24
N ALA A 229 44.42 40.41 20.14
CA ALA A 229 44.98 41.50 19.34
C ALA A 229 44.78 42.91 19.96
N LEU A 230 43.98 43.04 21.02
CA LEU A 230 43.75 44.28 21.77
C LEU A 230 44.55 44.36 23.08
N ARG A 231 45.39 43.34 23.37
CA ARG A 231 46.25 43.27 24.56
C ARG A 231 47.73 43.57 24.28
N LEU A 232 48.06 44.04 23.08
CA LEU A 232 49.38 44.54 22.66
C LEU A 232 49.23 45.98 22.18
#